data_AF-A0A2W6DED5-F1
#
_entry.id   AF-A0A2W6DED5-F1
#
_cell.length_a   1.000
_cell.length_b   1.000
_cell.length_c   1.000
_cell.angle_alpha   90.00
_cell.angle_beta   90.00
_cell.angle_gamma   90.00
#
_symmetry.space_group_name_H-M   'P 1'
#
loop_
_entity.id
_entity.type
_entity.pdbx_description
1 polymer ?
#
loop_
_entity_poly.entity_id
_entity_poly.type
_entity_poly.pdbx_seq_one_letter_code
_entity_poly.pdbx_strand_id
1 'polypeptide(L)' 'MSLPAEARHRWGPNGGGGVAYLDLGDAIVVSPGGLDGLRSTLLESVREKTWRAGRDGFGDADLANE' A
#
# COMPACT_ATOMS: atom_id res chain seq x y z
N MET A 1 6.45 4.37 -17.97
CA MET A 1 7.55 3.37 -17.97
C MET A 1 6.96 1.97 -18.12
N SER A 2 7.61 1.09 -18.89
CA SER A 2 7.25 -0.32 -19.02
C SER A 2 7.94 -1.15 -17.95
N LEU A 3 7.18 -1.96 -17.20
CA LEU A 3 7.75 -2.98 -16.30
C LEU A 3 8.61 -4.00 -17.08
N PRO A 4 9.72 -4.50 -16.50
CA PRO A 4 10.47 -5.63 -17.04
C PRO A 4 9.56 -6.84 -17.33
N ALA A 5 9.92 -7.63 -18.33
CA ALA A 5 9.13 -8.78 -18.77
C ALA A 5 8.94 -9.79 -17.62
N GLU A 6 9.95 -10.02 -16.79
CA GLU A 6 9.84 -10.91 -15.63
C GLU A 6 8.83 -10.39 -14.60
N ALA A 7 8.78 -9.07 -14.36
CA ALA A 7 7.82 -8.47 -13.44
C ALA A 7 6.39 -8.59 -13.96
N ARG A 8 6.18 -8.44 -15.28
CA ARG A 8 4.87 -8.66 -15.92
C ARG A 8 4.42 -10.11 -15.82
N HIS A 9 5.31 -11.07 -16.10
CA HIS A 9 4.99 -12.49 -15.97
C HIS A 9 4.65 -12.88 -14.54
N ARG A 10 5.41 -12.37 -13.57
CA ARG A 10 5.19 -12.66 -12.15
C ARG A 10 3.87 -12.09 -11.63
N TRP A 11 3.51 -10.88 -12.05
CA TRP A 11 2.33 -10.19 -11.52
C TRP A 11 1.06 -10.45 -12.31
N GLY A 12 1.18 -11.02 -13.51
CA GLY A 12 0.05 -11.34 -14.38
C GLY A 12 -0.98 -10.20 -14.46
N PRO A 13 -0.59 -8.95 -14.79
CA PRO A 13 -1.53 -7.85 -14.91
C PRO A 13 -2.43 -8.09 -16.12
N ASN A 14 -3.45 -8.93 -15.94
CA ASN A 14 -4.44 -9.24 -16.95
C ASN A 14 -5.12 -7.94 -17.37
N GLY A 15 -5.07 -7.62 -18.66
CA GLY A 15 -5.83 -6.52 -19.25
C GLY A 15 -5.18 -5.13 -19.23
N GLY A 16 -3.88 -5.01 -18.96
CA GLY A 16 -3.22 -3.69 -18.98
C GLY A 16 -3.43 -2.87 -17.71
N GLY A 17 -3.67 -3.55 -16.58
CA GLY A 17 -3.76 -2.94 -15.27
C GLY A 17 -2.55 -2.06 -14.97
N GLY A 18 -2.82 -0.83 -14.52
CA GLY A 18 -1.80 0.15 -14.20
C GLY A 18 -0.86 -0.31 -13.08
N VAL A 19 0.24 0.42 -12.92
CA VAL A 19 1.24 0.20 -11.88
C VAL A 19 1.23 1.42 -10.98
N ALA A 20 1.10 1.23 -9.67
CA ALA A 20 1.28 2.30 -8.70
C ALA A 20 2.75 2.39 -8.29
N TYR A 21 3.21 3.61 -8.06
CA TYR A 21 4.49 3.92 -7.45
C TYR A 21 4.24 4.79 -6.22
N LEU A 22 4.81 4.40 -5.09
CA LEU A 22 4.90 5.23 -3.89
C LEU A 22 6.37 5.54 -3.64
N ASP A 23 6.68 6.81 -3.55
CA ASP A 23 8.00 7.29 -3.17
C ASP A 23 8.02 7.49 -1.65
N LEU A 24 8.93 6.80 -0.97
CA LEU A 24 9.15 6.90 0.48
C LEU A 24 10.46 7.67 0.80
N GLY A 25 11.09 8.27 -0.20
CA GLY A 25 12.35 8.99 -0.10
C GLY A 25 13.58 8.07 -0.27
N ASP A 26 13.74 7.09 0.62
CA ASP A 26 14.86 6.13 0.57
C ASP A 26 14.53 4.85 -0.23
N ALA A 27 13.24 4.65 -0.51
CA ALA A 27 12.73 3.50 -1.24
C ALA A 27 11.54 3.88 -2.13
N ILE A 28 11.40 3.15 -3.24
CA ILE A 28 10.21 3.22 -4.09
C ILE A 28 9.48 1.89 -4.00
N VAL A 29 8.20 1.94 -3.64
CA VAL A 29 7.29 0.80 -3.64
C VAL A 29 6.56 0.76 -4.98
N VAL A 30 6.69 -0.35 -5.69
CA VAL A 30 6.01 -0.58 -6.98
C VAL A 30 4.97 -1.68 -6.79
N SER A 31 3.71 -1.38 -7.09
CA SER A 31 2.59 -2.31 -6.90
C SER A 31 1.79 -2.54 -8.18
N PRO A 32 1.43 -3.81 -8.50
CA PRO A 32 0.47 -4.10 -9.55
C PRO A 32 -0.94 -3.63 -9.17
N GLY A 33 -1.81 -3.42 -10.15
CA GLY A 33 -3.23 -3.10 -9.94
C GLY A 33 -3.55 -1.61 -9.73
N GLY A 34 -2.59 -0.73 -9.98
CA GLY A 34 -2.76 0.73 -9.82
C GLY A 34 -2.95 1.14 -8.36
N LEU A 35 -3.35 2.41 -8.16
CA LEU A 35 -3.49 2.98 -6.82
C LEU A 35 -4.64 2.32 -6.05
N ASP A 36 -5.73 1.97 -6.72
CA ASP A 36 -6.89 1.32 -6.09
C ASP A 36 -6.55 -0.09 -5.60
N GLY A 37 -5.81 -0.86 -6.42
CA GLY A 37 -5.32 -2.18 -6.01
C GLY A 37 -4.38 -2.09 -4.81
N LEU A 38 -3.42 -1.15 -4.86
CA LEU A 38 -2.52 -0.90 -3.73
C LEU A 38 -3.29 -0.50 -2.47
N ARG A 39 -4.28 0.38 -2.58
CA ARG A 39 -5.12 0.82 -1.46
C ARG A 39 -5.87 -0.35 -0.83
N SER A 40 -6.50 -1.20 -1.65
CA SER A 40 -7.21 -2.38 -1.16
C SER A 40 -6.26 -3.33 -0.42
N THR A 41 -5.12 -3.64 -1.03
CA THR A 41 -4.11 -4.52 -0.41
C THR A 41 -3.57 -3.95 0.90
N LEU A 42 -3.29 -2.66 0.97
CA LEU A 42 -2.82 -2.02 2.21
C LEU A 42 -3.89 -2.09 3.30
N LEU A 43 -5.14 -1.77 2.99
CA LEU A 43 -6.25 -1.86 3.96
C LEU A 43 -6.48 -3.30 4.43
N GLU A 44 -6.42 -4.28 3.53
CA GLU A 44 -6.52 -5.71 3.86
C GLU A 44 -5.35 -6.22 4.70
N SER A 45 -4.17 -5.61 4.57
CA SER A 45 -2.97 -5.98 5.33
C SER A 45 -3.01 -5.50 6.79
N VAL A 46 -3.86 -4.51 7.10
CA VAL A 46 -4.06 -4.00 8.46
C VAL A 46 -4.84 -5.02 9.27
N ARG A 47 -4.11 -5.79 10.10
CA ARG A 47 -4.71 -6.72 11.05
C ARG A 47 -5.18 -5.97 12.30
N GLU A 48 -6.18 -6.53 12.99
CA GLU A 48 -6.72 -5.98 14.25
C GLU A 48 -5.63 -5.59 15.26
N LYS A 49 -4.59 -6.40 15.41
CA LYS A 49 -3.45 -6.10 16.29
C LYS A 49 -2.67 -4.86 15.84
N THR A 50 -2.41 -4.71 14.55
CA THR A 50 -1.70 -3.57 13.96
C THR A 50 -2.55 -2.32 14.03
N TRP A 51 -3.86 -2.45 13.80
CA TRP A 51 -4.82 -1.37 13.98
C TRP A 51 -4.84 -0.85 15.41
N ARG A 52 -4.92 -1.74 16.41
CA ARG A 52 -4.87 -1.36 17.83
C ARG A 52 -3.55 -0.67 18.20
N ALA A 53 -2.42 -1.27 17.83
CA ALA A 53 -1.12 -0.66 18.11
C ALA A 53 -0.93 0.70 17.42
N GLY A 54 -1.43 0.85 16.20
CA GLY A 54 -1.44 2.12 15.48
C GLY A 54 -2.33 3.15 16.16
N ARG A 55 -3.57 2.77 16.52
CA ARG A 55 -4.50 3.62 17.27
C ARG A 55 -3.89 4.13 18.57
N ASP A 56 -3.22 3.25 19.31
CA ASP A 56 -2.57 3.61 20.57
C ASP A 56 -1.33 4.52 20.37
N GLY A 57 -0.77 4.54 19.15
CA GLY A 57 0.36 5.39 18.77
C GLY A 57 0.00 6.67 17.99
N PHE A 58 -1.21 6.78 17.45
CA PHE A 58 -1.69 7.97 16.75
C PHE A 58 -2.37 8.93 17.74
N GLY A 59 -1.60 9.92 18.19
CA GLY A 59 -2.10 11.07 18.94
C GLY A 59 -1.84 11.00 20.44
N ASP A 60 -1.70 12.19 21.03
CA ASP A 60 -1.75 12.39 22.47
C ASP A 60 -3.13 11.94 22.97
N ALA A 61 -3.18 11.08 23.98
CA ALA A 61 -4.44 10.62 24.57
C ALA A 61 -5.27 11.78 25.13
N ASP A 62 -4.62 12.90 25.47
CA ASP A 62 -5.26 14.11 25.95
C ASP A 62 -5.94 14.92 24.82
N LEU A 63 -5.56 14.70 23.56
CA LEU A 63 -6.17 15.34 22.38
C LEU A 63 -7.30 14.51 21.74
N ALA A 64 -7.57 13.30 22.25
CA ALA A 64 -8.58 12.40 21.68
C ALA A 64 -10.03 12.72 22.09
N ASN A 65 -10.23 13.76 22.92
CA ASN A 65 -11.50 14.05 23.61
C ASN A 65 -12.05 15.48 23.34
N GLU A 66 -11.41 16.26 22.47
CA GLU A 66 -11.94 17.53 21.95
C GLU A 66 -12.69 17.31 20.62
#